data_AF-A0A8S2FKZ7-F1
#
_entry.id   AF-A0A8S2FKZ7-F1
#
_cell.length_a   1.000
_cell.length_b   1.000
_cell.length_c   1.000
_cell.angle_alpha   90.00
_cell.angle_beta   90.00
_cell.angle_gamma   90.00
#
_symmetry.space_group_name_H-M   'P 1'
#
loop_
_entity.id
_entity.type
_entity.pdbx_description
1 polymer ?
#
loop_
_entity_poly.entity_id
_entity_poly.type
_entity_poly.pdbx_seq_one_letter_code
_entity_poly.pdbx_strand_id
1 'polypeptide(L)'
;VSLCGRERNYIRCDDVPIVFTNLKTDDIFNCWYIESDKTSIKFEPSKVYMKHLTGRIYHPAPGLTTEIGLIKDSISQMLSEHFTYDSDGHPKTITWKKKTYILTNEIEDKVNKYSLFNNDYRQTI
;
A
#
# COMPACT_ATOMS: atom_id res chain seq x y z
N VAL A 1 -44.03 -8.31 11.36
CA VAL A 1 -42.76 -8.67 10.67
C VAL A 1 -42.14 -7.38 10.20
N SER A 2 -41.12 -6.89 10.90
CA SER A 2 -40.36 -5.72 10.46
C SER A 2 -39.49 -6.14 9.28
N LEU A 3 -39.62 -5.43 8.16
CA LEU A 3 -38.77 -5.55 6.97
C LEU A 3 -37.40 -4.92 7.28
N CYS A 4 -36.59 -5.55 8.14
CA CYS A 4 -35.21 -5.12 8.33
C CYS A 4 -34.39 -5.52 7.11
N GLY A 5 -34.40 -4.63 6.12
CA GLY A 5 -33.53 -4.69 4.97
C GLY A 5 -32.06 -4.82 5.39
N ARG A 6 -31.31 -5.54 4.55
CA ARG A 6 -29.88 -5.86 4.64
C ARG A 6 -29.05 -4.57 4.77
N GLU A 7 -28.84 -4.12 6.00
CA GLU A 7 -28.06 -2.91 6.30
C GLU A 7 -26.66 -3.03 5.71
N ARG A 8 -26.26 -2.06 4.88
CA ARG A 8 -24.90 -1.92 4.35
C ARG A 8 -24.34 -0.63 4.92
N ASN A 9 -23.49 -0.74 5.94
CA ASN A 9 -22.72 0.39 6.44
C ASN A 9 -21.51 0.63 5.54
N TYR A 10 -21.54 1.72 4.77
CA TYR A 10 -20.43 2.16 3.94
C TYR A 10 -19.45 2.93 4.83
N ILE A 11 -18.39 2.26 5.29
CA ILE A 11 -17.30 2.92 6.02
C ILE A 11 -16.41 3.62 5.00
N ARG A 12 -16.26 4.94 5.16
CA ARG A 12 -15.38 5.75 4.34
C ARG A 12 -13.93 5.51 4.76
N CYS A 13 -13.05 5.24 3.79
CA CYS A 13 -11.61 5.13 3.98
C CYS A 13 -10.94 6.31 3.26
N ASP A 14 -10.02 7.01 3.94
CA ASP A 14 -9.33 8.16 3.33
C ASP A 14 -8.23 7.74 2.33
N ASP A 15 -7.82 6.47 2.33
CA ASP A 15 -6.97 5.85 1.30
C ASP A 15 -7.59 4.52 0.83
N VAL A 16 -6.95 3.39 1.14
CA VAL A 16 -7.38 2.05 0.75
C VAL A 16 -7.78 1.24 1.99
N PRO A 17 -8.82 0.40 1.89
CA PRO A 17 -9.36 -0.35 3.03
C PRO A 17 -8.40 -1.43 3.56
N ILE A 18 -7.36 -1.79 2.81
CA ILE A 18 -6.35 -2.77 3.23
C ILE A 18 -5.13 -2.02 3.75
N VAL A 19 -4.81 -2.24 5.02
CA VAL A 19 -3.60 -1.71 5.65
C VAL A 19 -2.72 -2.86 6.12
N PHE A 20 -1.49 -2.87 5.63
CA PHE A 20 -0.46 -3.76 6.11
C PHE A 20 0.19 -3.20 7.37
N THR A 21 0.11 -3.96 8.45
CA THR A 21 0.49 -3.52 9.80
C THR A 21 1.76 -4.19 10.30
N ASN A 22 2.19 -5.28 9.64
CA ASN A 22 3.38 -6.02 10.05
C ASN A 22 4.25 -6.43 8.85
N LEU A 23 5.55 -6.62 9.12
CA LEU A 23 6.53 -7.12 8.17
C LEU A 23 7.29 -8.27 8.83
N LYS A 24 7.08 -9.50 8.35
CA LYS A 24 7.69 -10.71 8.90
C LYS A 24 8.76 -11.26 7.98
N THR A 25 9.74 -11.93 8.58
CA THR A 25 10.77 -12.70 7.88
C THR A 25 10.43 -14.18 7.96
N ASP A 26 10.72 -14.89 6.87
CA ASP A 26 10.84 -16.34 6.85
C ASP A 26 12.31 -16.66 6.59
N ASP A 27 13.01 -17.03 7.66
CA ASP A 27 14.46 -17.24 7.65
C ASP A 27 14.86 -18.48 6.86
N ILE A 28 13.96 -19.45 6.70
CA ILE A 28 14.21 -20.69 5.96
C ILE A 28 14.33 -20.38 4.47
N PHE A 29 13.44 -19.56 3.95
CA PHE A 29 13.40 -19.18 2.53
C PHE A 29 14.03 -17.82 2.24
N ASN A 30 14.60 -17.17 3.25
CA ASN A 30 15.18 -15.82 3.19
C ASN A 30 14.24 -14.83 2.47
N CYS A 31 12.95 -14.92 2.78
CA CYS A 31 11.92 -14.09 2.17
C CYS A 31 11.15 -13.30 3.23
N TRP A 32 10.49 -12.24 2.79
CA TRP A 32 9.76 -11.34 3.67
C TRP A 32 8.30 -11.36 3.27
N TYR A 33 7.43 -11.17 4.25
CA TYR A 33 5.99 -11.09 4.07
C TYR A 33 5.47 -9.82 4.72
N ILE A 34 4.59 -9.14 4.01
CA ILE A 34 3.85 -8.01 4.52
C ILE A 34 2.43 -8.48 4.89
N GLU A 35 1.99 -8.14 6.09
CA GLU A 35 0.78 -8.73 6.68
C GLU A 35 -0.24 -7.67 7.06
N SER A 36 -1.51 -8.01 6.89
CA SER A 36 -2.65 -7.36 7.52
C SER A 36 -3.40 -8.38 8.39
N ASP A 37 -4.46 -7.96 9.07
CA ASP A 37 -5.24 -8.82 9.98
C ASP A 37 -5.73 -10.14 9.35
N LYS A 38 -5.90 -10.18 8.03
CA LYS A 38 -6.47 -11.34 7.32
C LYS A 38 -5.63 -11.86 6.15
N THR A 39 -4.48 -11.24 5.87
CA THR A 39 -3.66 -11.61 4.71
C THR A 39 -2.18 -11.53 5.01
N SER A 40 -1.42 -12.42 4.38
CA SER A 40 0.04 -12.39 4.36
C SER A 40 0.47 -12.50 2.91
N ILE A 41 1.23 -11.52 2.44
CA ILE A 41 1.63 -11.40 1.03
C ILE A 41 3.14 -11.28 0.99
N LYS A 42 3.78 -11.98 0.06
CA LYS A 42 5.22 -11.88 -0.12
C LYS A 42 5.61 -10.43 -0.41
N PHE A 43 6.53 -9.91 0.40
CA PHE A 43 7.07 -8.57 0.26
C PHE A 43 8.12 -8.53 -0.86
N GLU A 44 7.89 -7.67 -1.84
CA GLU A 44 8.79 -7.44 -2.96
C GLU A 44 9.24 -5.97 -2.97
N PRO A 45 10.50 -5.66 -2.59
CA PRO A 45 10.97 -4.28 -2.47
C PRO A 45 10.82 -3.48 -3.76
N SER A 46 11.04 -4.08 -4.94
CA SER A 46 10.91 -3.38 -6.23
C SER A 46 9.48 -2.96 -6.55
N LYS A 47 8.46 -3.57 -5.91
CA LYS A 47 7.05 -3.32 -6.22
C LYS A 47 6.38 -2.33 -5.28
N VAL A 48 7.08 -1.86 -4.25
CA VAL A 48 6.54 -0.78 -3.41
C VAL A 48 6.38 0.49 -4.22
N TYR A 49 5.32 1.23 -3.94
CA TYR A 49 5.08 2.54 -4.54
C TYR A 49 4.93 3.58 -3.43
N MET A 50 5.73 4.63 -3.49
CA MET A 50 5.61 5.76 -2.57
C MET A 50 4.96 6.93 -3.30
N LYS A 51 3.81 7.38 -2.81
CA LYS A 51 3.06 8.49 -3.39
C LYS A 51 3.76 9.80 -3.03
N HIS A 52 4.44 10.41 -4.00
CA HIS A 52 5.30 11.59 -3.85
C HIS A 52 4.67 12.70 -2.97
N LEU A 53 3.41 13.08 -3.21
CA LEU A 53 2.75 14.18 -2.50
C LEU A 53 2.49 13.92 -1.00
N THR A 54 2.39 12.65 -0.59
CA THR A 54 1.95 12.29 0.77
C THR A 54 2.99 11.50 1.55
N GLY A 55 3.99 10.95 0.86
CA GLY A 55 4.94 10.00 1.42
C GLY A 55 4.33 8.63 1.80
N ARG A 56 3.04 8.41 1.56
CA ARG A 56 2.38 7.12 1.83
C ARG A 56 2.94 6.04 0.92
N ILE A 57 3.23 4.88 1.49
CA ILE A 57 3.80 3.74 0.79
C ILE A 57 2.74 2.66 0.62
N TYR A 58 2.68 2.08 -0.57
CA TYR A 58 1.74 1.04 -0.97
C TYR A 58 2.50 -0.19 -1.44
N HIS A 59 1.88 -1.35 -1.32
CA HIS A 59 2.37 -2.61 -1.87
C HIS A 59 1.25 -3.32 -2.64
N PRO A 60 1.56 -4.03 -3.74
CA PRO A 60 0.57 -4.84 -4.44
C PRO A 60 -0.02 -5.91 -3.51
N ALA A 61 -1.31 -6.13 -3.65
CA ALA A 61 -2.05 -7.09 -2.86
C ALA A 61 -2.96 -7.95 -3.76
N PRO A 62 -2.38 -8.71 -4.71
CA PRO A 62 -3.15 -9.48 -5.68
C PRO A 62 -4.10 -10.45 -4.95
N GLY A 63 -5.34 -10.53 -5.44
CA GLY A 63 -6.39 -11.37 -4.83
C GLY A 63 -7.19 -10.68 -3.72
N LEU A 64 -6.85 -9.46 -3.31
CA LEU A 64 -7.71 -8.63 -2.47
C LEU A 64 -8.59 -7.70 -3.31
N THR A 65 -9.69 -7.22 -2.73
CA THR A 65 -10.69 -6.36 -3.41
C THR A 65 -10.08 -5.13 -4.08
N THR A 66 -9.04 -4.55 -3.48
CA THR A 66 -8.36 -3.36 -4.02
C THR A 66 -7.13 -3.67 -4.86
N GLU A 67 -6.65 -4.91 -4.84
CA GLU A 67 -5.37 -5.34 -5.45
C GLU A 67 -4.12 -4.57 -4.97
N ILE A 68 -4.28 -3.63 -4.04
CA ILE A 68 -3.24 -2.81 -3.42
C ILE A 68 -3.55 -2.66 -1.93
N GLY A 69 -2.51 -2.48 -1.12
CA GLY A 69 -2.64 -2.17 0.31
C GLY A 69 -1.69 -1.06 0.75
N LEU A 70 -2.15 -0.24 1.69
CA LEU A 70 -1.36 0.81 2.33
C LEU A 70 -0.43 0.18 3.36
N ILE A 71 0.82 0.64 3.44
CA ILE A 71 1.75 0.25 4.48
C ILE A 71 1.60 1.21 5.67
N LYS A 72 1.40 0.67 6.87
CA LYS A 72 1.28 1.45 8.11
C LYS A 72 2.54 2.28 8.36
N ASP A 73 2.34 3.48 8.90
CA ASP A 73 3.38 4.48 9.16
C ASP A 73 4.67 3.95 9.80
N SER A 74 4.59 3.06 10.78
CA SER A 74 5.78 2.50 11.44
C SER A 74 6.68 1.71 10.49
N ILE A 75 6.09 0.99 9.53
CA ILE A 75 6.85 0.26 8.51
C ILE A 75 7.24 1.23 7.39
N SER A 76 6.36 2.16 7.03
CA SER A 76 6.67 3.16 6.02
C SER A 76 7.88 4.01 6.40
N GLN A 77 8.01 4.42 7.66
CA GLN A 77 9.17 5.17 8.14
C GLN A 77 10.47 4.38 7.98
N MET A 78 10.47 3.10 8.36
CA MET A 78 11.61 2.19 8.16
C MET A 78 11.97 2.04 6.68
N LEU A 79 10.98 1.95 5.80
CA LEU A 79 11.22 1.84 4.36
C LEU A 79 11.72 3.16 3.75
N SER A 80 11.16 4.30 4.17
CA SER A 80 11.45 5.65 3.66
C SER A 80 12.94 6.01 3.75
N GLU A 81 13.63 5.57 4.81
CA GLU A 81 15.07 5.78 5.00
C GLU A 81 15.94 5.09 3.93
N HIS A 82 15.37 4.14 3.20
CA HIS A 82 16.06 3.35 2.19
C HIS A 82 15.71 3.73 0.75
N PHE A 83 14.84 4.72 0.54
CA PHE A 83 14.54 5.23 -0.79
C PHE A 83 15.61 6.21 -1.27
N THR A 84 15.76 6.25 -2.58
CA THR A 84 16.48 7.29 -3.30
C THR A 84 15.55 7.94 -4.29
N TYR A 85 15.79 9.21 -4.54
CA TYR A 85 14.92 10.06 -5.34
C TYR A 85 15.67 10.53 -6.58
N ASP A 86 14.94 10.78 -7.67
CA ASP A 86 15.48 11.44 -8.84
C ASP A 86 15.56 12.97 -8.67
N SER A 87 15.93 13.68 -9.74
CA SER A 87 16.05 15.13 -9.75
C SER A 87 14.74 15.86 -9.46
N ASP A 88 13.60 15.22 -9.73
CA ASP A 88 12.26 15.77 -9.54
C ASP A 88 11.69 15.39 -8.16
N GLY A 89 12.48 14.69 -7.34
CA GLY A 89 12.06 14.24 -6.02
C GLY A 89 11.15 13.02 -6.05
N HIS A 90 11.08 12.31 -7.17
CA HIS A 90 10.29 11.08 -7.27
C HIS A 90 11.10 9.87 -6.78
N PRO A 91 10.50 8.97 -5.97
CA PRO A 91 11.15 7.73 -5.55
C PRO A 91 11.54 6.89 -6.78
N LYS A 92 12.82 6.52 -6.87
CA LYS A 92 13.37 5.80 -8.03
C LYS A 92 13.88 4.40 -7.67
N THR A 93 14.61 4.29 -6.56
CA THR A 93 15.13 3.00 -6.09
C THR A 93 14.97 2.85 -4.59
N ILE A 94 14.93 1.61 -4.12
CA ILE A 94 14.95 1.26 -2.70
C ILE A 94 16.10 0.31 -2.40
N THR A 95 16.83 0.56 -1.32
CA THR A 95 17.89 -0.34 -0.84
C THR A 95 17.37 -1.26 0.24
N TRP A 96 17.18 -2.54 -0.09
CA TRP A 96 16.70 -3.55 0.85
C TRP A 96 17.74 -4.63 1.08
N LYS A 97 18.11 -4.88 2.35
CA LYS A 97 19.11 -5.91 2.74
C LYS A 97 20.43 -5.78 1.94
N LYS A 98 20.94 -4.56 1.80
CA LYS A 98 22.17 -4.21 1.05
C LYS A 98 22.10 -4.43 -0.46
N LYS A 99 20.91 -4.70 -1.01
CA LYS A 99 20.68 -4.78 -2.45
C LYS A 99 19.75 -3.65 -2.88
N THR A 100 20.12 -2.96 -3.94
CA THR A 100 19.31 -1.88 -4.51
C THR A 100 18.37 -2.43 -5.58
N TYR A 101 17.11 -2.00 -5.53
CA TYR A 101 16.05 -2.40 -6.44
C TYR A 101 15.47 -1.15 -7.10
N ILE A 102 15.31 -1.19 -8.43
CA ILE A 102 14.58 -0.17 -9.16
C ILE A 102 13.08 -0.36 -8.88
N LEU A 103 12.38 0.73 -8.56
CA LEU A 103 10.94 0.69 -8.33
C LEU A 103 10.22 0.51 -9.65
N THR A 104 9.28 -0.43 -9.71
CA THR A 104 8.49 -0.67 -10.93
C THR A 104 7.36 0.33 -11.10
N ASN A 105 6.89 0.93 -9.99
CA ASN A 105 5.75 1.86 -9.94
C ASN A 105 4.46 1.30 -10.60
N GLU A 106 4.34 -0.02 -10.74
CA GLU A 106 3.27 -0.69 -11.50
C GLU A 106 1.86 -0.50 -10.91
N ILE A 107 1.77 -0.10 -9.63
CA ILE A 107 0.51 0.13 -8.92
C ILE A 107 0.11 1.61 -8.85
N GLU A 108 0.89 2.51 -9.45
CA GLU A 108 0.63 3.96 -9.44
C GLU A 108 -0.79 4.31 -9.93
N ASP A 109 -1.17 3.81 -11.10
CA ASP A 109 -2.50 4.06 -11.68
C ASP A 109 -3.63 3.57 -10.76
N LYS A 110 -3.43 2.43 -10.09
CA LYS A 110 -4.41 1.89 -9.13
C LYS A 110 -4.54 2.80 -7.92
N VAL A 111 -3.42 3.23 -7.33
CA VAL A 111 -3.39 4.13 -6.17
C VAL A 111 -4.04 5.48 -6.50
N ASN A 112 -3.73 6.05 -7.66
CA ASN A 112 -4.30 7.31 -8.11
C ASN A 112 -5.80 7.20 -8.38
N LYS A 113 -6.25 6.12 -9.02
CA LYS A 113 -7.67 5.83 -9.25
C LYS A 113 -8.47 5.71 -7.94
N TYR A 114 -7.94 5.00 -6.94
CA TYR A 114 -8.57 4.92 -5.61
C TYR A 114 -8.65 6.28 -4.91
N SER A 115 -7.58 7.08 -5.03
CA SER A 115 -7.55 8.44 -4.45
C SER A 115 -8.61 9.36 -5.08
N LEU A 116 -8.81 9.28 -6.40
CA LEU A 116 -9.82 10.06 -7.13
C LEU A 116 -11.23 9.64 -6.74
N PHE A 117 -11.52 8.33 -6.73
CA PHE A 117 -12.84 7.85 -6.29
C PHE A 117 -13.20 8.36 -4.91
N ASN A 118 -12.29 8.28 -3.94
CA ASN A 118 -12.56 8.79 -2.60
C ASN A 118 -12.82 10.30 -2.58
N ASN A 119 -12.20 11.08 -3.47
CA ASN A 119 -12.37 12.53 -3.57
C ASN A 119 -13.66 12.95 -4.28
N ASP A 120 -14.13 12.22 -5.30
CA ASP A 120 -15.39 12.54 -5.99
C ASP A 120 -16.59 12.39 -5.04
N TYR A 121 -16.55 11.43 -4.11
CA TYR A 121 -17.54 11.33 -3.02
C TYR A 121 -17.42 12.44 -1.96
N ARG A 122 -16.33 13.23 -1.93
CA ARG A 122 -16.19 14.38 -1.02
C ARG A 122 -16.93 15.63 -1.51
N GLN A 123 -17.26 15.72 -2.79
CA GLN A 123 -17.93 16.90 -3.36
C GLN A 123 -19.46 16.79 -3.39
N THR A 124 -20.01 15.61 -3.08
CA THR A 124 -21.45 15.33 -3.21
C THR A 124 -22.19 15.25 -1.85
N ILE A 125 -21.62 15.80 -0.78
CA ILE A 125 -22.23 15.83 0.57
C ILE A 125 -22.23 17.25 1.10
#